data_AF-A0A4R6VQQ3-F1
#
_entry.id   AF-A0A4R6VQQ3-F1
#
_cell.length_a   1.000
_cell.length_b   1.000
_cell.length_c   1.000
_cell.angle_alpha   90.00
_cell.angle_beta   90.00
_cell.angle_gamma   90.00
#
_symmetry.space_group_name_H-M   'P 1'
#
loop_
_entity.id
_entity.type
_entity.pdbx_description
1 polymer ?
#
loop_
_entity_poly.entity_id
_entity_poly.type
_entity_poly.pdbx_seq_one_letter_code
_entity_poly.pdbx_strand_id
1 'polypeptide(L)'
;MPSLDLAQVPQRLATGAFILNSGLQKWSGDEETAAGLHGFASGTYPFLKDMDPPTFLKALAAGEIAVGTTLLAPFVPGRLAGLALTGFSAGMLGLYLRTPGMHDGNLRPTQQGTPIAKDIWMLGIGAALVLGNGQRRAEKKAEKRAEKAVRKADKRAAQAEAKVDKKAAKLAA
;
A
#
# COMPACT_ATOMS: atom_id res chain seq x y z
N MET A 1 -6.47 5.57 -19.19
CA MET A 1 -7.21 5.03 -18.03
C MET A 1 -6.25 4.19 -17.20
N PRO A 2 -6.17 4.35 -15.88
CA PRO A 2 -5.41 3.42 -15.05
C PRO A 2 -5.98 2.02 -15.29
N SER A 3 -5.12 1.08 -15.70
CA SER A 3 -5.51 -0.31 -15.89
C SER A 3 -5.90 -0.90 -14.53
N LEU A 4 -7.18 -1.22 -14.36
CA LEU A 4 -7.70 -1.86 -13.16
C LEU A 4 -7.12 -3.27 -13.08
N ASP A 5 -6.36 -3.56 -12.02
CA ASP A 5 -5.83 -4.90 -11.80
C ASP A 5 -6.90 -5.75 -11.12
N LEU A 6 -7.45 -6.72 -11.86
CA LEU A 6 -8.51 -7.60 -11.36
C LEU A 6 -8.09 -8.37 -10.10
N ALA A 7 -6.79 -8.67 -9.94
CA ALA A 7 -6.29 -9.35 -8.75
C ALA A 7 -6.42 -8.48 -7.47
N GLN A 8 -6.46 -7.16 -7.63
CA GLN A 8 -6.59 -6.21 -6.51
C GLN A 8 -8.05 -5.94 -6.14
N VAL A 9 -9.01 -6.29 -7.00
CA VAL A 9 -10.43 -5.94 -6.81
C VAL A 9 -11.00 -6.52 -5.52
N PRO A 10 -10.85 -7.81 -5.17
CA PRO A 10 -11.40 -8.35 -3.94
C PRO A 10 -10.81 -7.68 -2.69
N GLN A 11 -9.50 -7.44 -2.70
CA GLN A 11 -8.79 -6.77 -1.61
C GLN A 11 -9.28 -5.34 -1.41
N ARG A 12 -9.39 -4.57 -2.50
CA ARG A 12 -9.85 -3.18 -2.47
C ARG A 12 -11.31 -3.07 -2.08
N LEU A 13 -12.17 -3.94 -2.59
CA LEU A 13 -13.60 -3.95 -2.28
C LEU A 13 -13.85 -4.30 -0.82
N ALA A 14 -13.32 -5.42 -0.34
CA ALA A 14 -13.58 -5.88 1.02
C ALA A 14 -13.06 -4.88 2.07
N THR A 15 -11.80 -4.47 1.96
CA THR A 15 -11.20 -3.52 2.90
C THR A 15 -11.82 -2.13 2.76
N GLY A 16 -12.02 -1.65 1.53
CA GLY A 16 -12.57 -0.33 1.26
C GLY A 16 -13.99 -0.18 1.77
N ALA A 17 -14.86 -1.17 1.53
CA ALA A 17 -16.25 -1.15 2.00
C ALA A 17 -16.32 -1.22 3.53
N PHE A 18 -15.50 -2.05 4.18
CA PHE A 18 -15.45 -2.15 5.62
C PHE A 18 -15.02 -0.84 6.29
N ILE A 19 -13.92 -0.24 5.82
CA ILE A 19 -13.42 1.03 6.37
C ILE A 19 -14.41 2.16 6.09
N LEU A 20 -14.98 2.23 4.88
CA LEU A 20 -15.96 3.25 4.53
C LEU A 20 -17.20 3.16 5.43
N ASN A 21 -17.75 1.96 5.62
CA ASN A 21 -18.89 1.75 6.50
C ASN A 21 -18.55 2.19 7.95
N SER A 22 -17.37 1.82 8.44
CA SER A 22 -16.90 2.22 9.77
C SER A 22 -16.82 3.74 9.92
N GLY A 23 -16.27 4.44 8.91
CA GLY A 23 -16.19 5.90 8.89
C GLY A 23 -17.55 6.57 8.83
N LEU A 24 -18.49 6.04 8.04
CA LEU A 24 -19.86 6.54 7.98
C LEU A 24 -20.62 6.35 9.31
N GLN A 25 -20.40 5.23 10.00
CA GLN A 25 -20.96 5.01 11.33
C GLN A 25 -20.39 6.00 12.35
N LYS A 26 -19.07 6.20 12.36
CA LYS A 26 -18.40 7.17 13.25
C LYS A 26 -18.77 8.62 12.93
N TRP A 27 -19.07 8.92 11.66
CA TRP A 27 -19.53 10.26 11.26
C TRP A 27 -20.80 10.68 12.00
N SER A 28 -21.65 9.72 12.36
CA SER A 28 -22.89 9.95 13.11
C SER A 28 -22.79 9.57 14.60
N GLY A 29 -21.58 9.34 15.11
CA GLY A 29 -21.36 8.96 16.51
C GLY A 29 -21.63 10.10 17.50
N ASP A 30 -21.98 9.72 18.72
CA ASP A 30 -22.32 10.60 19.83
C ASP A 30 -21.08 11.03 20.65
N GLU A 31 -21.32 11.84 21.68
CA GLU A 31 -20.27 12.35 22.57
C GLU A 31 -19.59 11.23 23.37
N GLU A 32 -20.31 10.17 23.75
CA GLU A 32 -19.74 9.02 24.45
C GLU A 32 -18.76 8.26 23.55
N THR A 33 -19.17 7.98 22.30
CA THR A 33 -18.31 7.39 21.27
C THR A 33 -17.07 8.27 21.03
N ALA A 34 -17.28 9.59 20.94
CA ALA A 34 -16.21 10.55 20.73
C ALA A 34 -15.20 10.53 21.89
N ALA A 35 -15.68 10.62 23.13
CA ALA A 35 -14.86 10.59 24.34
C ALA A 35 -14.10 9.26 24.48
N GLY A 36 -14.75 8.12 24.22
CA GLY A 36 -14.12 6.81 24.28
C GLY A 36 -12.98 6.65 23.27
N LEU A 37 -13.24 6.98 21.99
CA LEU A 37 -12.23 6.87 20.94
C LEU A 37 -11.11 7.90 21.09
N HIS A 38 -11.43 9.14 21.47
CA HIS A 38 -10.42 10.17 21.74
C HIS A 38 -9.57 9.83 22.95
N GLY A 39 -10.16 9.39 24.06
CA GLY A 39 -9.44 8.99 25.26
C GLY A 39 -8.49 7.82 24.98
N PHE A 40 -8.95 6.83 24.21
CA PHE A 40 -8.12 5.73 23.76
C PHE A 40 -6.94 6.20 22.90
N ALA A 41 -7.19 7.04 21.89
CA ALA A 41 -6.14 7.49 20.98
C ALA A 41 -5.14 8.45 21.64
N SER A 42 -5.63 9.41 22.44
CA SER A 42 -4.83 10.44 23.10
C SER A 42 -3.98 9.91 24.27
N GLY A 43 -4.39 8.78 24.87
CA GLY A 43 -3.56 8.02 25.80
C GLY A 43 -2.24 7.54 25.18
N THR A 44 -2.25 7.27 23.87
CA THR A 44 -1.10 6.74 23.12
C THR A 44 -0.41 7.82 22.29
N TYR A 45 -1.16 8.79 21.79
CA TYR A 45 -0.71 9.89 20.95
C TYR A 45 -1.02 11.22 21.67
N PRO A 46 -0.11 11.71 22.53
CA PRO A 46 -0.38 12.87 23.38
C PRO A 46 -0.76 14.14 22.63
N PHE A 47 -0.30 14.30 21.38
CA PHE A 47 -0.63 15.44 20.52
C PHE A 47 -2.13 15.53 20.17
N LEU A 48 -2.90 14.46 20.39
CA LEU A 48 -4.35 14.47 20.18
C LEU A 48 -5.12 15.07 21.38
N LYS A 49 -4.47 15.25 22.53
CA LYS A 49 -5.13 15.77 23.75
C LYS A 49 -5.70 17.18 23.57
N ASP A 50 -5.07 17.99 22.72
CA ASP A 50 -5.48 19.37 22.46
C ASP A 50 -6.69 19.47 21.51
N MET A 51 -7.14 18.35 20.94
CA MET A 51 -8.32 18.29 20.08
C MET A 51 -9.54 17.86 20.87
N ASP A 52 -10.64 18.60 20.76
CA ASP A 52 -11.90 18.22 21.39
C ASP A 52 -12.38 16.85 20.88
N PRO A 53 -12.94 15.97 21.74
CA PRO A 53 -13.34 14.62 21.34
C PRO A 53 -14.28 14.56 20.12
N PRO A 54 -15.32 15.42 20.00
CA PRO A 54 -16.18 15.41 18.82
C PRO A 54 -15.43 15.78 17.53
N THR A 55 -14.50 16.74 17.61
CA THR A 55 -13.65 17.13 16.48
C THR A 55 -12.74 15.98 16.07
N PHE A 56 -12.14 15.28 17.04
CA PHE A 56 -11.36 14.08 16.79
C PHE A 56 -12.18 12.98 16.12
N LEU A 57 -13.40 12.71 16.60
CA LEU A 57 -14.26 11.70 16.02
C LEU A 57 -14.59 12.02 14.55
N LYS A 58 -14.92 13.29 14.24
CA LYS A 58 -15.18 13.73 12.86
C LYS A 58 -13.94 13.63 11.98
N ALA A 59 -12.77 14.00 12.49
CA ALA A 59 -11.51 13.89 11.76
C ALA A 59 -11.15 12.42 11.46
N LEU A 60 -11.32 11.53 12.45
CA LEU A 60 -11.13 10.09 12.29
C LEU A 60 -12.09 9.52 11.26
N ALA A 61 -13.38 9.84 11.37
CA ALA A 61 -14.42 9.42 10.44
C ALA A 61 -14.12 9.90 9.00
N ALA A 62 -13.71 11.16 8.84
CA ALA A 62 -13.30 11.71 7.54
C ALA A 62 -12.10 10.94 6.96
N GLY A 63 -11.10 10.62 7.80
CA GLY A 63 -9.94 9.81 7.39
C GLY A 63 -10.34 8.41 6.93
N GLU A 64 -11.21 7.73 7.67
CA GLU A 64 -11.74 6.41 7.29
C GLU A 64 -12.54 6.48 5.99
N ILE A 65 -13.44 7.47 5.83
CA ILE A 65 -14.19 7.68 4.60
C ILE A 65 -13.25 7.93 3.42
N ALA A 66 -12.22 8.77 3.61
CA ALA A 66 -11.23 9.06 2.58
C ALA A 66 -10.46 7.80 2.16
N VAL A 67 -9.98 6.98 3.11
CA VAL A 67 -9.27 5.73 2.82
C VAL A 67 -10.20 4.72 2.14
N GLY A 68 -11.41 4.54 2.66
CA GLY A 68 -12.41 3.62 2.11
C GLY A 68 -12.82 4.00 0.69
N THR A 69 -13.14 5.27 0.42
CA THR A 69 -13.44 5.76 -0.94
C THR A 69 -12.25 5.65 -1.88
N THR A 70 -11.03 5.94 -1.41
CA THR A 70 -9.80 5.76 -2.20
C THR A 70 -9.61 4.30 -2.62
N LEU A 71 -9.91 3.36 -1.73
CA LEU A 71 -9.86 1.93 -2.04
C LEU A 71 -10.94 1.53 -3.05
N LEU A 72 -12.17 2.02 -2.92
CA LEU A 72 -13.29 1.66 -3.80
C LEU A 72 -13.25 2.35 -5.18
N ALA A 73 -12.63 3.52 -5.29
CA ALA A 73 -12.60 4.32 -6.51
C ALA A 73 -11.78 3.63 -7.62
N PRO A 74 -12.40 3.26 -8.76
CA PRO A 74 -11.72 2.49 -9.82
C PRO A 74 -10.63 3.30 -10.53
N PHE A 75 -10.75 4.63 -10.53
CA PHE A 75 -9.78 5.54 -11.13
C PHE A 75 -8.56 5.80 -10.23
N VAL A 76 -8.55 5.34 -8.98
CA VAL A 76 -7.39 5.43 -8.10
C VAL A 76 -6.40 4.29 -8.42
N PRO A 77 -5.13 4.60 -8.72
CA PRO A 77 -4.08 3.61 -8.90
C PRO A 77 -3.90 2.71 -7.66
N GLY A 78 -3.76 1.40 -7.86
CA GLY A 78 -3.60 0.44 -6.76
C GLY A 78 -2.47 0.77 -5.78
N ARG A 79 -1.35 1.33 -6.26
CA ARG A 79 -0.24 1.75 -5.39
C ARG A 79 -0.61 2.91 -4.47
N LEU A 80 -1.40 3.87 -4.95
CA LEU A 80 -1.87 4.99 -4.13
C LEU A 80 -2.89 4.53 -3.10
N ALA A 81 -3.82 3.66 -3.50
CA ALA A 81 -4.75 3.02 -2.58
C ALA A 81 -4.01 2.19 -1.51
N GLY A 82 -2.96 1.47 -1.91
CA GLY A 82 -2.09 0.74 -1.01
C GLY A 82 -1.35 1.65 -0.02
N LEU A 83 -0.79 2.78 -0.47
CA LEU A 83 -0.12 3.73 0.42
C LEU A 83 -1.10 4.33 1.45
N ALA A 84 -2.31 4.71 1.03
CA ALA A 84 -3.33 5.21 1.93
C ALA A 84 -3.70 4.18 3.00
N LEU A 85 -3.96 2.93 2.59
CA LEU A 85 -4.28 1.82 3.50
C LEU A 85 -3.11 1.47 4.42
N THR A 86 -1.87 1.45 3.91
CA THR A 86 -0.67 1.19 4.72
C THR A 86 -0.47 2.28 5.77
N GLY A 87 -0.62 3.56 5.41
CA GLY A 87 -0.51 4.66 6.38
C GLY A 87 -1.56 4.56 7.49
N PHE A 88 -2.83 4.32 7.11
CA PHE A 88 -3.92 4.11 8.06
C PHE A 88 -3.65 2.92 8.99
N SER A 89 -3.28 1.77 8.42
CA SER A 89 -3.03 0.54 9.17
C SER A 89 -1.80 0.65 10.07
N ALA A 90 -0.77 1.40 9.66
CA ALA A 90 0.40 1.68 10.48
C ALA A 90 0.04 2.54 11.70
N GLY A 91 -0.90 3.49 11.56
CA GLY A 91 -1.42 4.27 12.69
C GLY A 91 -2.12 3.38 13.74
N MET A 92 -2.93 2.43 13.27
CA MET A 92 -3.61 1.45 14.15
C MET A 92 -2.64 0.47 14.80
N LEU A 93 -1.68 -0.06 14.04
CA LEU A 93 -0.64 -0.92 14.61
C LEU A 93 0.22 -0.15 15.62
N GLY A 94 0.44 1.14 15.38
CA GLY A 94 1.09 2.03 16.35
C GLY A 94 0.30 2.14 17.67
N LEU A 95 -1.04 2.11 17.63
CA LEU A 95 -1.87 2.03 18.84
C LEU A 95 -1.63 0.69 19.55
N TYR A 96 -1.72 -0.43 18.82
CA TYR A 96 -1.47 -1.75 19.39
C TYR A 96 -0.10 -1.86 20.09
N LEU A 97 0.96 -1.34 19.48
CA LEU A 97 2.33 -1.46 19.98
C LEU A 97 2.67 -0.50 21.13
N ARG A 98 1.94 0.62 21.25
CA ARG A 98 2.28 1.69 22.20
C ARG A 98 1.29 1.81 23.34
N THR A 99 0.06 1.32 23.19
CA THR A 99 -0.93 1.32 24.27
C THR A 99 -0.60 0.23 25.29
N PRO A 100 -0.39 0.56 26.57
CA PRO A 100 -0.15 -0.42 27.62
C PRO A 100 -1.30 -1.45 27.73
N GLY A 101 -0.96 -2.71 27.97
CA GLY A 101 -1.95 -3.79 28.14
C GLY A 101 -2.46 -4.43 26.85
N MET A 102 -2.12 -3.91 25.67
CA MET A 102 -2.50 -4.51 24.39
C MET A 102 -1.72 -5.79 24.05
N HIS A 103 -0.48 -5.91 24.53
CA HIS A 103 0.35 -7.09 24.31
C HIS A 103 1.17 -7.44 25.56
N ASP A 104 1.62 -8.68 25.64
CA ASP A 104 2.35 -9.26 26.78
C ASP A 104 3.86 -8.92 26.83
N GLY A 105 4.29 -7.88 26.11
CA GLY A 105 5.71 -7.55 25.92
C GLY A 105 6.42 -8.32 24.79
N ASN A 106 5.93 -9.49 24.37
CA ASN A 106 6.46 -10.27 23.24
C ASN A 106 5.61 -10.13 21.96
N LEU A 107 4.93 -8.97 21.80
CA LEU A 107 3.99 -8.68 20.72
C LEU A 107 2.79 -9.61 20.62
N ARG A 108 2.60 -10.56 21.55
CA ARG A 108 1.40 -11.40 21.56
C ARG A 108 0.23 -10.60 22.10
N PRO A 109 -0.92 -10.59 21.40
CA PRO A 109 -2.06 -9.80 21.82
C PRO A 109 -2.65 -10.37 23.10
N THR A 110 -3.02 -9.48 24.02
CA THR A 110 -3.90 -9.82 25.13
C THR A 110 -5.35 -9.90 24.63
N GLN A 111 -6.27 -10.28 25.52
CA GLN A 111 -7.71 -10.21 25.23
C GLN A 111 -8.14 -8.79 24.83
N GLN A 112 -7.58 -7.77 25.49
CA GLN A 112 -7.84 -6.37 25.20
C GLN A 112 -7.23 -5.93 23.85
N GLY A 113 -6.06 -6.45 23.49
CA GLY A 113 -5.37 -6.09 22.25
C GLY A 113 -5.84 -6.81 20.99
N THR A 114 -6.51 -7.97 21.14
CA THR A 114 -6.96 -8.79 20.01
C THR A 114 -7.84 -8.02 18.99
N PRO A 115 -8.79 -7.16 19.40
CA PRO A 115 -9.59 -6.37 18.47
C PRO A 115 -8.79 -5.43 17.57
N ILE A 116 -7.62 -4.95 17.99
CA ILE A 116 -6.75 -4.06 17.20
C ILE A 116 -5.65 -4.87 16.49
N ALA A 117 -5.10 -5.87 17.15
CA ALA A 117 -4.05 -6.73 16.60
C ALA A 117 -4.49 -7.41 15.31
N LYS A 118 -5.79 -7.77 15.20
CA LYS A 118 -6.33 -8.37 13.98
C LYS A 118 -6.13 -7.46 12.77
N ASP A 119 -6.09 -6.14 12.91
CA ASP A 119 -5.99 -5.19 11.79
C ASP A 119 -4.65 -5.24 11.05
N ILE A 120 -3.70 -6.07 11.49
CA ILE A 120 -2.46 -6.39 10.77
C ILE A 120 -2.70 -6.90 9.34
N TRP A 121 -3.83 -7.56 9.06
CA TRP A 121 -4.16 -8.00 7.70
C TRP A 121 -4.36 -6.80 6.74
N MET A 122 -4.88 -5.67 7.24
CA MET A 122 -5.03 -4.44 6.43
C MET A 122 -3.67 -3.88 6.04
N LEU A 123 -2.68 -3.93 6.94
CA LEU A 123 -1.30 -3.54 6.63
C LEU A 123 -0.70 -4.43 5.54
N GLY A 124 -0.91 -5.74 5.64
CA GLY A 124 -0.47 -6.72 4.64
C GLY A 124 -1.10 -6.47 3.26
N ILE A 125 -2.40 -6.18 3.20
CA ILE A 125 -3.09 -5.81 1.97
C ILE A 125 -2.52 -4.50 1.40
N GLY A 126 -2.37 -3.46 2.23
CA GLY A 126 -1.79 -2.19 1.80
C GLY A 126 -0.41 -2.36 1.19
N ALA A 127 0.46 -3.13 1.84
CA ALA A 127 1.79 -3.45 1.34
C ALA A 127 1.73 -4.21 0.00
N ALA A 128 0.86 -5.22 -0.13
CA ALA A 128 0.67 -5.95 -1.38
C ALA A 128 0.20 -5.04 -2.53
N LEU A 129 -0.71 -4.10 -2.26
CA LEU A 129 -1.18 -3.11 -3.24
C LEU A 129 -0.07 -2.14 -3.67
N VAL A 130 0.80 -1.71 -2.75
CA VAL A 130 1.98 -0.88 -3.05
C VAL A 130 3.00 -1.62 -3.92
N LEU A 131 3.24 -2.89 -3.60
CA LEU A 131 4.15 -3.79 -4.31
C LEU A 131 3.58 -4.30 -5.64
N GLY A 132 2.28 -4.10 -5.88
CA GLY A 132 1.51 -4.65 -7.00
C GLY A 132 2.22 -4.62 -8.36
N ASN A 133 2.18 -5.76 -9.06
CA ASN A 133 2.83 -6.03 -10.35
C ASN A 133 4.36 -5.75 -10.37
N GLY A 134 5.02 -5.60 -9.22
CA GLY A 134 6.47 -5.40 -9.14
C GLY A 134 7.26 -6.50 -9.83
N GLN A 135 6.95 -7.77 -9.53
CA GLN A 135 7.58 -8.94 -10.16
C GLN A 135 7.33 -8.97 -11.66
N ARG A 136 6.06 -8.88 -12.09
CA ARG A 136 5.68 -8.90 -13.51
C ARG A 136 6.29 -7.75 -14.31
N ARG A 137 6.51 -6.59 -13.69
CA ARG A 137 7.21 -5.44 -14.30
C ARG A 137 8.73 -5.65 -14.33
N ALA A 138 9.31 -6.27 -13.31
CA ALA A 138 10.72 -6.61 -13.27
C ALA A 138 11.08 -7.66 -14.32
N GLU A 139 10.26 -8.70 -14.46
CA GLU A 139 10.34 -9.73 -15.51
C GLU A 139 10.28 -9.09 -16.90
N LYS A 140 9.25 -8.30 -17.19
CA LYS A 140 9.14 -7.57 -18.48
C LYS A 140 10.32 -6.64 -18.75
N LYS A 141 10.90 -6.02 -17.72
CA LYS A 141 12.09 -5.17 -17.88
C LYS A 141 13.34 -6.01 -18.15
N ALA A 142 13.49 -7.16 -17.48
CA ALA A 142 14.60 -8.08 -17.70
C ALA A 142 14.56 -8.66 -19.12
N GLU A 143 13.40 -9.08 -19.58
CA GLU A 143 13.15 -9.57 -20.94
C GLU A 143 13.54 -8.53 -22.00
N LYS A 144 13.04 -7.29 -21.88
CA LYS A 144 13.41 -6.19 -22.78
C LYS A 144 14.92 -5.85 -22.75
N ARG A 145 15.58 -6.04 -21.61
CA ARG A 145 17.04 -5.84 -21.50
C ARG A 145 17.80 -6.97 -22.19
N ALA A 146 17.37 -8.21 -22.04
CA ALA A 146 17.92 -9.36 -22.72
C ALA A 146 17.77 -9.23 -24.25
N GLU A 147 16.59 -8.88 -24.74
CA GLU A 147 16.33 -8.65 -26.17
C GLU A 147 17.25 -7.55 -26.75
N LYS A 148 17.40 -6.43 -26.03
CA LYS A 148 18.33 -5.37 -26.43
C LYS A 148 19.78 -5.81 -26.43
N ALA A 149 20.18 -6.68 -25.50
CA ALA A 149 21.54 -7.22 -25.43
C ALA A 149 21.83 -8.14 -26.63
N VAL A 150 20.89 -9.03 -26.97
CA VAL A 150 20.97 -9.90 -28.15
C VAL A 150 21.07 -9.07 -29.43
N ARG A 151 20.15 -8.12 -29.65
CA ARG A 151 20.18 -7.24 -30.83
C ARG A 151 21.48 -6.44 -30.96
N LYS A 152 22.11 -6.08 -29.84
CA LYS A 152 23.41 -5.40 -29.82
C LYS A 152 24.55 -6.37 -30.16
N ALA A 153 24.49 -7.61 -29.71
CA ALA A 153 25.45 -8.66 -30.07
C ALA A 153 25.40 -8.97 -31.57
N ASP A 154 24.20 -9.17 -32.13
CA ASP A 154 24.00 -9.45 -33.56
C ASP A 154 24.54 -8.31 -34.43
N LYS A 155 24.24 -7.05 -34.06
CA LYS A 155 24.79 -5.88 -34.75
C LYS A 155 26.32 -5.83 -34.70
N ARG A 156 26.93 -6.24 -33.57
CA ARG A 156 28.39 -6.27 -33.44
C ARG A 156 29.01 -7.40 -34.26
N ALA A 157 28.38 -8.56 -34.30
CA ALA A 157 28.80 -9.68 -35.14
C ALA A 157 28.76 -9.30 -36.63
N ALA A 158 27.63 -8.78 -37.11
CA ALA A 158 27.50 -8.31 -38.50
C ALA A 158 28.51 -7.19 -38.86
N GLN A 159 28.82 -6.29 -37.92
CA GLN A 159 29.86 -5.27 -38.12
C GLN A 159 31.27 -5.86 -38.17
N ALA A 160 31.54 -6.94 -37.42
CA ALA A 160 32.82 -7.62 -37.45
C ALA A 160 33.00 -8.37 -38.78
N GLU A 161 32.00 -9.11 -39.22
CA GLU A 161 31.97 -9.80 -40.52
C GLU A 161 32.19 -8.80 -41.67
N ALA A 162 31.42 -7.72 -41.72
CA ALA A 162 31.58 -6.70 -42.76
C ALA A 162 32.97 -6.03 -42.76
N LYS A 163 33.66 -5.96 -41.61
CA LYS A 163 35.05 -5.47 -41.53
C LYS A 163 36.05 -6.50 -42.05
N VAL A 164 35.82 -7.79 -41.78
CA VAL A 164 36.66 -8.88 -42.28
C VAL A 164 36.54 -8.96 -43.80
N ASP A 165 35.32 -8.93 -44.34
CA ASP A 165 35.08 -8.98 -45.79
C ASP A 165 35.72 -7.79 -46.52
N LYS A 166 35.57 -6.58 -45.98
CA LYS A 166 36.24 -5.39 -46.52
C LYS A 166 37.77 -5.51 -46.50
N LYS A 167 38.33 -6.13 -45.45
CA LYS A 167 39.78 -6.33 -45.34
C LYS A 167 40.26 -7.41 -46.33
N ALA A 168 39.51 -8.48 -46.51
CA ALA A 168 39.81 -9.53 -47.49
C ALA A 168 39.76 -8.99 -48.93
N ALA A 169 38.72 -8.22 -49.28
CA ALA A 169 38.59 -7.59 -50.59
C ALA A 169 39.74 -6.61 -50.89
N LYS A 170 40.23 -5.88 -49.88
CA LYS A 170 41.38 -4.97 -50.03
C LYS A 170 42.71 -5.72 -50.23
N LEU A 171 42.85 -6.95 -49.73
CA LEU A 171 44.06 -7.76 -49.90
C LEU A 171 44.09 -8.52 -51.22
N ALA A 172 42.94 -8.69 -51.87
CA ALA A 172 42.79 -9.36 -53.17
C ALA A 172 42.86 -8.40 -54.37
N ALA A 173 42.98 -7.09 -54.12
CA ALA A 173 43.14 -6.02 -55.11
C ALA A 173 44.58 -5.48 -55.06
#